data_AF-A0A350XEF7-F1
#
_entry.id   AF-A0A350XEF7-F1
#
_cell.length_a   1.000
_cell.length_b   1.000
_cell.length_c   1.000
_cell.angle_alpha   90.00
_cell.angle_beta   90.00
_cell.angle_gamma   90.00
#
_symmetry.space_group_name_H-M   'P 1'
#
loop_
_entity.id
_entity.type
_entity.pdbx_description
1 polymer ?
#
loop_
_entity_poly.entity_id
_entity_poly.type
_entity_poly.pdbx_seq_one_letter_code
_entity_poly.pdbx_strand_id
1 'polypeptide(L)'
;VRNGQLITPGFEQDILEGITRDSILTVAQDLGIKTIERPVDKSELYIADEVFLSGTAAKITPVKRIEGYEFSNHRPITEKLREKLTAIAENRAPNYASWVYSISLKD
;
A
#
# COMPACT_ATOMS: atom_id res chain seq x y z
N VAL A 1 3.27 -7.54 4.45
CA VAL A 1 2.09 -8.40 4.70
C VAL A 1 2.55 -9.68 5.35
N ARG A 2 1.89 -10.11 6.43
CA ARG A 2 2.17 -11.39 7.08
C ARG A 2 0.89 -11.97 7.66
N ASN A 3 0.59 -13.23 7.36
CA ASN A 3 -0.62 -13.95 7.80
C ASN A 3 -1.90 -13.14 7.49
N GLY A 4 -1.98 -12.59 6.27
CA GLY A 4 -3.12 -11.78 5.82
C GLY A 4 -3.22 -10.37 6.44
N GLN A 5 -2.27 -9.96 7.29
CA GLN A 5 -2.26 -8.64 7.94
C GLN A 5 -1.32 -7.68 7.21
N LEU A 6 -1.76 -6.43 7.04
CA LEU A 6 -0.92 -5.34 6.57
C LEU A 6 -0.18 -4.74 7.76
N ILE A 7 1.14 -4.65 7.66
CA ILE A 7 2.02 -4.14 8.72
C ILE A 7 2.89 -3.06 8.09
N THR A 8 3.01 -1.92 8.76
CA THR A 8 3.85 -0.79 8.32
C THR A 8 4.47 -0.11 9.55
N PRO A 9 5.68 0.50 9.42
CA PRO A 9 6.23 1.32 10.50
C PRO A 9 5.25 2.41 10.94
N GLY A 10 5.16 2.67 12.25
CA GLY A 10 4.43 3.81 12.80
C GLY A 10 5.09 5.14 12.44
N PHE A 11 4.37 6.27 12.57
CA PHE A 11 4.90 7.60 12.24
C PHE A 11 6.08 8.00 13.14
N GLU A 12 6.16 7.41 14.33
CA GLU A 12 7.25 7.57 15.30
C GLU A 12 8.56 6.83 14.90
N GLN A 13 8.62 6.19 13.74
CA GLN A 13 9.77 5.39 13.27
C GLN A 13 10.61 6.11 12.21
N ASP A 14 10.69 7.44 12.28
CA ASP A 14 11.48 8.29 11.36
C ASP A 14 11.13 8.06 9.87
N ILE A 15 9.82 7.91 9.60
CA ILE A 15 9.28 7.83 8.24
C ILE A 15 8.55 9.13 7.88
N LEU A 16 8.53 9.46 6.60
CA LEU A 16 7.59 10.46 6.10
C LEU A 16 6.15 9.93 6.28
N GLU A 17 5.26 10.78 6.77
CA GLU A 17 3.81 10.58 6.78
C GLU A 17 3.24 10.65 5.35
N GLY A 18 3.55 9.63 4.54
CA GLY A 18 3.23 9.62 3.12
C GLY A 18 1.73 9.54 2.84
N ILE A 19 1.21 10.45 2.01
CA ILE A 19 -0.21 10.47 1.61
C ILE A 19 -0.62 9.15 0.94
N THR A 20 0.23 8.55 0.10
CA THR A 20 -0.06 7.23 -0.49
C THR A 20 -0.15 6.13 0.58
N ARG A 21 0.67 6.19 1.64
CA ARG A 21 0.59 5.24 2.76
C ARG A 21 -0.74 5.41 3.49
N ASP A 22 -1.14 6.64 3.78
CA ASP A 22 -2.44 6.95 4.40
C ASP A 22 -3.62 6.42 3.55
N SER A 23 -3.58 6.67 2.23
CA SER A 23 -4.57 6.12 1.30
C SER A 23 -4.61 4.59 1.32
N ILE A 24 -3.46 3.92 1.42
CA ILE A 24 -3.37 2.45 1.53
C ILE A 24 -4.01 1.96 2.83
N LEU A 25 -3.74 2.62 3.96
CA LEU A 25 -4.29 2.22 5.26
C LEU A 25 -5.81 2.39 5.29
N THR A 26 -6.33 3.50 4.77
CA THR A 26 -7.77 3.73 4.64
C THR A 26 -8.42 2.67 3.74
N VAL A 27 -7.87 2.42 2.56
CA VAL A 27 -8.39 1.40 1.64
C VAL A 27 -8.29 -0.01 2.24
N ALA A 28 -7.23 -0.33 2.98
CA ALA A 28 -7.07 -1.61 3.63
C ALA A 28 -8.19 -1.85 4.67
N GLN A 29 -8.52 -0.84 5.48
CA GLN A 29 -9.64 -0.89 6.42
C GLN A 29 -10.97 -1.13 5.71
N ASP A 30 -11.27 -0.39 4.63
CA ASP A 30 -12.49 -0.56 3.84
C ASP A 30 -12.61 -1.94 3.19
N LEU A 31 -11.47 -2.57 2.88
CA LEU A 31 -11.41 -3.93 2.33
C LEU A 31 -11.41 -5.04 3.40
N GLY A 32 -11.54 -4.68 4.68
CA GLY A 32 -11.51 -5.61 5.81
C GLY A 32 -10.13 -6.22 6.08
N ILE A 33 -9.06 -5.60 5.59
CA ILE A 33 -7.68 -6.05 5.80
C ILE A 33 -7.19 -5.48 7.12
N LYS A 34 -6.87 -6.34 8.08
CA LYS A 34 -6.34 -5.88 9.37
C LYS A 34 -5.00 -5.17 9.18
N THR A 35 -4.92 -3.93 9.65
CA THR A 35 -3.74 -3.06 9.60
C THR A 35 -3.09 -2.93 10.97
N ILE A 36 -1.76 -2.95 11.02
CA ILE A 36 -0.97 -2.74 12.24
C ILE A 36 0.12 -1.72 11.94
N GLU A 37 0.08 -0.59 12.64
CA GLU A 37 1.14 0.41 12.66
C GLU A 37 1.96 0.18 13.93
N ARG A 38 3.25 -0.15 13.76
CA ARG A 38 4.18 -0.42 14.88
C ARG A 38 5.64 -0.36 14.38
N PRO A 39 6.64 -0.31 15.26
CA PRO A 39 8.02 -0.64 14.89
C PRO A 39 8.11 -1.96 14.13
N VAL A 40 8.91 -2.00 13.05
CA VAL A 40 9.13 -3.20 12.22
C VAL A 40 10.63 -3.49 12.19
N ASP A 41 11.00 -4.67 12.68
CA ASP A 41 12.38 -5.13 12.65
C ASP A 41 12.74 -5.63 11.25
N LYS A 42 14.01 -5.42 10.87
CA LYS A 42 14.55 -5.89 9.58
C LYS A 42 14.35 -7.39 9.39
N SER A 43 14.52 -8.17 10.46
CA SER A 43 14.39 -9.64 10.42
C SER A 43 12.98 -10.10 10.04
N GLU A 44 11.96 -9.31 10.36
CA GLU A 44 10.56 -9.63 10.04
C GLU A 44 10.28 -9.58 8.54
N LEU A 45 11.07 -8.81 7.77
CA LEU A 45 10.93 -8.71 6.33
C LEU A 45 11.21 -10.05 5.64
N TYR A 46 12.15 -10.86 6.15
CA TYR A 46 12.49 -12.16 5.57
C TYR A 46 11.44 -13.24 5.80
N ILE A 47 10.49 -13.00 6.70
CA ILE A 47 9.36 -13.90 6.93
C ILE A 47 8.04 -13.28 6.47
N ALA A 48 8.05 -12.13 5.80
CA ALA A 48 6.83 -11.55 5.24
C ALA A 48 6.35 -12.36 4.03
N ASP A 49 5.03 -12.49 3.87
CA ASP A 49 4.45 -13.17 2.71
C ASP A 49 4.50 -12.28 1.47
N GLU A 50 4.32 -10.97 1.67
CA GLU A 50 4.41 -9.94 0.63
C GLU A 50 5.07 -8.66 1.19
N VAL A 51 5.87 -7.98 0.39
CA VAL A 51 6.46 -6.67 0.71
C VAL A 51 6.28 -5.74 -0.49
N PHE A 52 5.98 -4.47 -0.26
CA PHE A 52 5.86 -3.46 -1.30
C PHE A 52 6.29 -2.08 -0.79
N LEU A 53 6.67 -1.21 -1.72
CA LEU A 53 6.91 0.21 -1.49
C LEU A 53 5.64 1.01 -1.79
N SER A 54 5.49 2.15 -1.11
CA SER A 54 4.40 3.10 -1.34
C SER A 54 4.93 4.52 -1.55
N GLY A 55 4.39 5.24 -2.52
CA GLY A 55 4.63 6.68 -2.68
C GLY A 55 3.95 7.25 -3.92
N THR A 56 3.84 8.57 -4.05
CA THR A 56 3.10 9.19 -5.16
C THR A 56 3.63 8.75 -6.53
N ALA A 57 4.96 8.78 -6.72
CA ALA A 57 5.58 8.35 -7.97
C ALA A 57 5.61 6.81 -8.10
N ALA A 58 5.98 6.11 -7.02
CA ALA A 58 6.14 4.64 -7.01
C ALA A 58 4.79 3.88 -6.99
N LYS A 59 3.69 4.56 -6.68
CA LYS A 59 2.38 3.97 -6.38
C LYS A 59 2.54 2.85 -5.35
N ILE A 60 1.90 1.69 -5.55
CA ILE A 60 2.24 0.43 -4.89
C ILE A 60 3.20 -0.32 -5.80
N THR A 61 4.46 -0.47 -5.35
CA THR A 61 5.49 -1.23 -6.08
C THR A 61 5.87 -2.48 -5.29
N PRO A 62 5.50 -3.68 -5.77
CA PRO A 62 5.88 -4.93 -5.13
C PRO A 62 7.40 -5.13 -5.07
N VAL A 63 7.92 -5.57 -3.93
CA VAL A 63 9.34 -5.91 -3.73
C VAL A 63 9.55 -7.38 -4.10
N LYS A 64 10.47 -7.65 -5.03
CA LYS A 64 10.80 -9.01 -5.48
C LYS A 64 11.82 -9.71 -4.57
N ARG A 65 12.77 -8.96 -4.02
CA ARG A 65 13.89 -9.51 -3.25
C ARG A 65 14.40 -8.48 -2.24
N ILE A 66 14.74 -8.95 -1.05
CA ILE A 66 15.50 -8.19 -0.05
C ILE A 66 16.75 -9.01 0.26
N GLU A 67 17.92 -8.44 -0.01
CA GLU A 67 19.20 -9.14 0.10
C GLU A 67 19.19 -10.51 -0.61
N GLY A 68 19.41 -11.60 0.12
CA GLY A 68 19.38 -12.97 -0.40
C GLY A 68 18.00 -13.63 -0.40
N TYR A 69 16.95 -12.97 0.08
CA TYR A 69 15.61 -13.55 0.21
C TYR A 69 14.68 -13.11 -0.92
N GLU A 70 14.22 -14.06 -1.73
CA GLU A 70 13.25 -13.83 -2.81
C GLU A 70 11.81 -14.05 -2.33
N PHE A 71 10.93 -13.11 -2.66
CA PHE A 71 9.52 -13.19 -2.34
C PHE A 71 8.74 -13.87 -3.47
N SER A 72 7.66 -14.55 -3.10
CA SER A 72 6.70 -15.12 -4.05
C SER A 72 6.15 -14.05 -5.01
N ASN A 73 5.80 -14.47 -6.23
CA ASN A 73 5.03 -13.64 -7.17
C ASN A 73 3.52 -13.67 -6.86
N HIS A 74 3.07 -14.57 -5.99
CA HIS A 74 1.68 -14.59 -5.53
C HIS A 74 1.48 -13.55 -4.41
N ARG A 75 0.86 -12.42 -4.75
CA ARG A 75 0.76 -11.22 -3.87
C ARG A 75 -0.68 -10.70 -3.74
N PRO A 76 -1.64 -11.51 -3.26
CA PRO A 76 -3.06 -11.17 -3.31
C PRO A 76 -3.42 -9.86 -2.60
N ILE A 77 -2.80 -9.53 -1.45
CA ILE A 77 -3.11 -8.28 -0.74
C ILE A 77 -2.53 -7.08 -1.47
N THR A 78 -1.27 -7.16 -1.92
CA THR A 78 -0.61 -6.10 -2.67
C THR A 78 -1.38 -5.78 -3.95
N GLU A 79 -1.78 -6.82 -4.70
CA GLU A 79 -2.54 -6.67 -5.94
C GLU A 79 -3.92 -6.07 -5.71
N LYS A 80 -4.65 -6.54 -4.69
CA LYS A 80 -5.97 -6.00 -4.33
C LYS A 80 -5.90 -4.50 -3.96
N LEU A 81 -4.88 -4.10 -3.18
CA LEU A 81 -4.66 -2.69 -2.83
C LEU A 81 -4.27 -1.85 -4.06
N ARG A 82 -3.41 -2.39 -4.93
CA ARG A 82 -2.96 -1.73 -6.16
C ARG A 82 -4.12 -1.48 -7.12
N GLU A 83 -4.95 -2.48 -7.35
CA GLU A 83 -6.15 -2.38 -8.19
C GLU A 83 -7.11 -1.31 -7.66
N LYS A 84 -7.37 -1.31 -6.34
CA LYS A 84 -8.29 -0.35 -5.72
C LYS A 84 -7.77 1.09 -5.80
N LEU A 85 -6.49 1.34 -5.49
CA LEU A 85 -5.91 2.69 -5.62
C LEU A 85 -5.83 3.16 -7.07
N THR A 86 -5.59 2.25 -8.02
CA THR A 86 -5.62 2.58 -9.45
C THR A 86 -7.02 3.01 -9.86
N ALA A 87 -8.05 2.27 -9.44
CA ALA A 87 -9.43 2.65 -9.70
C ALA A 87 -9.80 3.99 -9.07
N ILE A 88 -9.29 4.33 -7.89
CA ILE A 88 -9.49 5.64 -7.27
C ILE A 88 -8.82 6.75 -8.10
N ALA A 89 -7.54 6.58 -8.43
CA ALA A 89 -6.78 7.58 -9.21
C ALA A 89 -7.36 7.82 -10.61
N GLU A 90 -8.00 6.82 -11.20
CA GLU A 90 -8.70 6.90 -12.49
C GLU A 90 -10.16 7.39 -12.36
N ASN A 91 -10.57 7.86 -11.18
CA ASN A 91 -11.94 8.31 -10.90
C ASN A 91 -13.03 7.24 -11.14
N ARG A 92 -12.68 5.95 -11.00
CA ARG A 92 -13.58 4.79 -11.16
C ARG A 92 -14.12 4.26 -9.83
N ALA A 93 -13.84 4.94 -8.71
CA ALA A 93 -14.30 4.56 -7.38
C ALA A 93 -15.10 5.71 -6.75
N PRO A 94 -16.44 5.76 -6.96
CA PRO A 94 -17.28 6.87 -6.52
C PRO A 94 -17.22 7.15 -5.02
N ASN A 95 -16.95 6.12 -4.21
CA ASN A 95 -16.83 6.24 -2.76
C ASN A 95 -15.56 7.00 -2.31
N TYR A 96 -14.64 7.34 -3.23
CA TYR A 96 -13.46 8.17 -2.99
C TYR A 96 -13.42 9.42 -3.88
N ALA A 97 -14.57 9.88 -4.37
CA ALA A 97 -14.63 11.04 -5.27
C ALA A 97 -13.95 12.29 -4.69
N SER A 98 -13.92 12.45 -3.36
CA SER A 98 -13.26 13.57 -2.68
C SER A 98 -11.73 13.56 -2.80
N TRP A 99 -11.11 12.45 -3.18
CA TRP A 99 -9.65 12.34 -3.38
C TRP A 99 -9.22 12.74 -4.79
N VAL A 100 -10.16 12.93 -5.71
CA VAL A 100 -9.90 13.18 -7.11
C VAL A 100 -10.35 14.59 -7.48
N TYR A 101 -9.40 15.42 -7.90
CA TYR A 101 -9.71 16.72 -8.49
C TYR A 101 -9.73 16.59 -10.01
N SER A 102 -10.92 16.72 -10.62
CA SER A 102 -11.09 16.65 -12.07
C SER A 102 -10.75 17.99 -12.72
N ILE A 103 -9.83 17.96 -13.68
CA ILE A 103 -9.51 19.10 -14.55
C ILE A 103 -10.28 18.95 -15.85
N SER A 104 -11.17 19.89 -16.16
CA SER A 104 -11.77 19.97 -17.49
C SER A 104 -10.72 20.45 -18.47
N LEU A 105 -10.42 19.65 -19.49
CA LEU A 105 -9.70 20.13 -20.65
C LEU A 105 -10.67 21.02 -21.43
N LYS A 106 -10.31 22.28 -21.67
CA LYS A 106 -11.04 23.12 -22.63
C LYS A 106 -10.66 22.62 -24.03
N ASP A 107 -11.65 22.48 -24.90
CA ASP A 107 -11.44 22.22 -26.33
C ASP A 107 -10.57 23.31 -26.98
#